data_AF-A0A0F9HTA5-F1
#
_entry.id   AF-A0A0F9HTA5-F1
#
_cell.length_a   1.000
_cell.length_b   1.000
_cell.length_c   1.000
_cell.angle_alpha   90.00
_cell.angle_beta   90.00
_cell.angle_gamma   90.00
#
_symmetry.space_group_name_H-M   'P 1'
#
loop_
_entity.id
_entity.type
_entity.pdbx_description
1 polymer ?
#
loop_
_entity_poly.entity_id
_entity_poly.type
_entity_poly.pdbx_seq_one_letter_code
_entity_poly.pdbx_strand_id
1 'polypeptide(L)'
;MHHSYETNFLLVCDFLYNKIIEVGNSKLAEYVVHRSYILKHLSKHLKKSKNDKYSKEEIIHNLIFPVKKTSDEIQLEEHNLWVIDERLAFHDYLASDIPLTSNKRTESTSLKRPDLVVFNKAHLLNESDNYSSIVIVEFKKPMRDDYNEADNPITQVLNYVIEIQENNALDANGRPISVRKGTPYYAYIISDLTPKLRTLAKKAGFTAHPDNQGFFAYNSNFELYTEIISFDKMVKDSRKRNQILFDKLNLPTQ
;
A
#
# COMPACT_ATOMS: atom_id res chain seq x y z
N MET A 1 -51.87 26.44 -14.13
CA MET A 1 -51.59 25.09 -13.62
C MET A 1 -50.18 24.61 -13.99
N HIS A 2 -49.71 24.69 -15.24
CA HIS A 2 -48.34 24.24 -15.61
C HIS A 2 -47.19 24.82 -14.76
N HIS A 3 -47.24 26.13 -14.44
CA HIS A 3 -46.16 26.81 -13.71
C HIS A 3 -46.00 26.33 -12.24
N SER A 4 -47.09 25.92 -11.58
CA SER A 4 -47.03 25.41 -10.20
C SER A 4 -46.47 23.99 -10.12
N TYR A 5 -46.61 23.18 -11.18
CA TYR A 5 -46.03 21.85 -11.24
C TYR A 5 -44.51 21.89 -11.51
N GLU A 6 -44.04 22.79 -12.39
CA GLU A 6 -42.60 23.00 -12.64
C GLU A 6 -41.87 23.51 -11.39
N THR A 7 -42.48 24.47 -10.67
CA THR A 7 -41.89 25.02 -9.44
C THR A 7 -41.78 23.97 -8.33
N ASN A 8 -42.78 23.08 -8.21
CA ASN A 8 -42.78 22.02 -7.21
C ASN A 8 -41.79 20.88 -7.56
N PHE A 9 -41.59 20.61 -8.86
CA PHE A 9 -40.58 19.67 -9.33
C PHE A 9 -39.15 20.14 -9.04
N LEU A 10 -38.84 21.41 -9.31
CA LEU A 10 -37.53 22.01 -9.02
C LEU A 10 -37.19 21.97 -7.52
N LEU A 11 -38.15 22.29 -6.65
CA LEU A 11 -37.97 22.21 -5.19
C LEU A 11 -37.67 20.80 -4.69
N VAL A 12 -38.34 19.79 -5.28
CA VAL A 12 -38.07 18.37 -4.96
C VAL A 12 -36.67 17.97 -5.45
N CYS A 13 -36.27 18.38 -6.64
CA CYS A 13 -34.92 18.15 -7.16
C CYS A 13 -33.85 18.79 -6.28
N ASP A 14 -34.03 20.04 -5.86
CA ASP A 14 -33.09 20.75 -4.96
C ASP A 14 -33.01 20.08 -3.59
N PHE A 15 -34.15 19.66 -3.02
CA PHE A 15 -34.18 18.92 -1.76
C PHE A 15 -33.43 17.58 -1.88
N LEU A 16 -33.69 16.81 -2.94
CA LEU A 16 -33.00 15.54 -3.19
C LEU A 16 -31.50 15.74 -3.42
N TYR A 17 -31.12 16.78 -4.17
CA TYR A 17 -29.72 17.14 -4.43
C TYR A 17 -28.99 17.49 -3.13
N ASN A 18 -29.59 18.34 -2.29
CA ASN A 18 -29.02 18.68 -0.98
C ASN A 18 -28.90 17.46 -0.06
N LYS A 19 -29.90 16.57 -0.07
CA LYS A 19 -29.86 15.31 0.70
C LYS A 19 -28.76 14.36 0.18
N ILE A 20 -28.55 14.28 -1.13
CA ILE A 20 -27.46 13.50 -1.73
C ILE A 20 -26.10 14.08 -1.32
N ILE A 21 -25.96 15.41 -1.32
CA ILE A 21 -24.75 16.09 -0.84
C ILE A 21 -24.52 15.76 0.65
N GLU A 22 -25.55 15.86 1.47
CA GLU A 22 -25.45 15.59 2.92
C GLU A 22 -25.02 14.14 3.18
N VAL A 23 -25.67 13.17 2.53
CA VAL A 23 -25.32 11.74 2.66
C VAL A 23 -23.90 11.47 2.14
N GLY A 24 -23.53 12.05 0.99
CA GLY A 24 -22.20 11.94 0.43
C GLY A 24 -21.11 12.49 1.36
N ASN A 25 -21.34 13.68 1.92
CA ASN A 25 -20.46 14.31 2.91
C ASN A 25 -20.35 13.47 4.18
N SER A 26 -21.44 12.86 4.63
CA SER A 26 -21.43 11.98 5.81
C SER A 26 -20.55 10.75 5.60
N LYS A 27 -20.65 10.07 4.45
CA LYS A 27 -19.80 8.90 4.12
C LYS A 27 -18.33 9.28 4.01
N LEU A 28 -18.03 10.40 3.36
CA LEU A 28 -16.65 10.89 3.26
C LEU A 28 -16.11 11.26 4.64
N ALA A 29 -16.91 11.90 5.51
CA ALA A 29 -16.53 12.21 6.88
C ALA A 29 -16.23 10.95 7.70
N GLU A 30 -17.07 9.93 7.62
CA GLU A 30 -16.83 8.63 8.26
C GLU A 30 -15.50 8.02 7.80
N TYR A 31 -15.26 7.97 6.49
CA TYR A 31 -14.01 7.46 5.92
C TYR A 31 -12.79 8.25 6.41
N VAL A 32 -12.86 9.58 6.41
CA VAL A 32 -11.78 10.49 6.81
C VAL A 32 -11.48 10.36 8.31
N VAL A 33 -12.50 10.20 9.15
CA VAL A 33 -12.35 9.91 10.58
C VAL A 33 -11.75 8.52 10.79
N HIS A 34 -12.20 7.51 10.05
CA HIS A 34 -11.64 6.16 10.11
C HIS A 34 -10.13 6.15 9.78
N ARG A 35 -9.72 6.86 8.72
CA ARG A 35 -8.29 7.04 8.37
C ARG A 35 -7.47 7.59 9.55
N SER A 36 -8.04 8.54 10.30
CA SER A 36 -7.41 9.12 11.49
C SER A 36 -7.24 8.09 12.61
N TYR A 37 -8.27 7.28 12.83
CA TYR A 37 -8.24 6.19 13.80
C TYR A 37 -7.14 5.18 13.46
N ILE A 38 -7.02 4.77 12.20
CA ILE A 38 -5.95 3.87 11.73
C ILE A 38 -4.57 4.47 11.98
N LEU A 39 -4.33 5.74 11.62
CA LEU A 39 -3.05 6.41 11.86
C LEU A 39 -2.70 6.51 13.35
N LYS A 40 -3.70 6.70 14.21
CA LYS A 40 -3.52 6.71 15.67
C LYS A 40 -3.14 5.32 16.19
N HIS A 41 -3.76 4.26 15.68
CA HIS A 41 -3.43 2.89 16.02
C HIS A 41 -2.01 2.51 15.57
N LEU A 42 -1.65 2.82 14.32
CA LEU A 42 -0.29 2.65 13.81
C LEU A 42 0.71 3.37 14.72
N SER A 43 0.51 4.67 14.97
CA SER A 43 1.40 5.47 15.84
C SER A 43 1.59 4.87 17.23
N LYS A 44 0.55 4.23 17.79
CA LYS A 44 0.63 3.54 19.07
C LYS A 44 1.50 2.28 18.99
N HIS A 45 1.37 1.50 17.92
CA HIS A 45 2.10 0.25 17.74
C HIS A 45 3.59 0.45 17.37
N LEU A 46 3.96 1.63 16.87
CA LEU A 46 5.36 2.01 16.64
C LEU A 46 6.12 2.31 17.93
N LYS A 47 5.43 2.64 19.02
CA LYS A 47 6.03 2.96 20.31
C LYS A 47 6.26 1.69 21.12
N LYS A 48 7.18 1.77 22.08
CA LYS A 48 7.35 0.73 23.09
C LYS A 48 6.06 0.58 23.91
N SER A 49 5.71 -0.67 24.18
CA SER A 49 4.66 -1.02 25.13
C SER A 49 5.09 -0.71 26.57
N LYS A 50 4.15 -0.88 27.53
CA LYS A 50 4.45 -0.75 28.98
C LYS A 50 5.57 -1.69 29.45
N ASN A 51 5.82 -2.78 28.72
CA ASN A 51 6.87 -3.76 29.03
C ASN A 51 8.20 -3.46 28.30
N ASP A 52 8.38 -2.23 27.79
CA ASP A 52 9.56 -1.76 27.03
C ASP A 52 9.85 -2.54 25.73
N LYS A 53 8.86 -3.28 25.23
CA LYS A 53 8.96 -4.04 23.96
C LYS A 53 8.23 -3.34 22.82
N TYR A 54 8.86 -3.29 21.66
CA TYR A 54 8.22 -2.90 20.39
C TYR A 54 7.24 -3.98 19.91
N SER A 55 6.19 -3.55 19.21
CA SER A 55 5.22 -4.43 18.57
C SER A 55 5.89 -5.37 17.57
N LYS A 56 5.29 -6.54 17.33
CA LYS A 56 5.67 -7.39 16.21
C LYS A 56 5.26 -6.72 14.89
N GLU A 57 6.01 -7.01 13.85
CA GLU A 57 5.78 -6.58 12.47
C GLU A 57 4.38 -6.96 11.97
N GLU A 58 3.96 -8.19 12.25
CA GLU A 58 2.62 -8.73 11.94
C GLU A 58 1.47 -7.82 12.42
N ILE A 59 1.62 -7.10 13.53
CA ILE A 59 0.58 -6.18 14.02
C ILE A 59 0.45 -4.96 13.11
N ILE A 60 1.58 -4.43 12.63
CA ILE A 60 1.60 -3.28 11.72
C ILE A 60 1.09 -3.73 10.35
N HIS A 61 1.56 -4.88 9.87
CA HIS A 61 1.09 -5.50 8.63
C HIS A 61 -0.43 -5.64 8.65
N ASN A 62 -1.02 -6.28 9.66
CA ASN A 62 -2.49 -6.45 9.75
C ASN A 62 -3.28 -5.13 9.84
N LEU A 63 -2.69 -4.05 10.33
CA LEU A 63 -3.34 -2.73 10.28
C LEU A 63 -3.37 -2.15 8.86
N ILE A 64 -2.42 -2.54 8.01
CA ILE A 64 -2.35 -2.13 6.60
C ILE A 64 -3.15 -3.08 5.71
N PHE A 65 -3.00 -4.40 5.86
CA PHE A 65 -3.72 -5.41 5.09
C PHE A 65 -3.74 -6.74 5.86
N PRO A 66 -4.88 -7.47 5.90
CA PRO A 66 -4.95 -8.76 6.59
C PRO A 66 -3.96 -9.81 6.07
N VAL A 67 -3.19 -10.44 6.96
CA VAL A 67 -2.26 -11.51 6.56
C VAL A 67 -3.00 -12.76 6.05
N LYS A 68 -2.35 -13.50 5.14
CA LYS A 68 -2.87 -14.73 4.51
C LYS A 68 -4.18 -14.53 3.76
N LYS A 69 -4.35 -13.34 3.18
CA LYS A 69 -5.51 -12.94 2.39
C LYS A 69 -5.11 -12.38 1.04
N THR A 70 -6.03 -12.46 0.10
CA THR A 70 -5.95 -11.80 -1.19
C THR A 70 -6.94 -10.65 -1.28
N SER A 71 -6.73 -9.72 -2.22
CA SER A 71 -7.70 -8.64 -2.50
C SER A 71 -9.07 -9.16 -2.92
N ASP A 72 -9.14 -10.37 -3.49
CA ASP A 72 -10.40 -10.98 -3.93
C ASP A 72 -11.27 -11.50 -2.76
N GLU A 73 -10.70 -11.59 -1.55
CA GLU A 73 -11.35 -12.11 -0.35
C GLU A 73 -11.82 -11.04 0.62
N ILE A 74 -11.46 -9.77 0.41
CA ILE A 74 -11.73 -8.68 1.35
C ILE A 74 -12.37 -7.49 0.64
N GLN A 75 -13.12 -6.68 1.40
CA GLN A 75 -13.72 -5.44 0.94
C GLN A 75 -12.71 -4.28 0.96
N LEU A 76 -13.02 -3.21 0.24
CA LEU A 76 -12.17 -2.01 0.14
C LEU A 76 -11.91 -1.38 1.52
N GLU A 77 -12.89 -1.47 2.42
CA GLU A 77 -12.85 -0.93 3.77
C GLU A 77 -12.01 -1.79 4.74
N GLU A 78 -11.61 -3.00 4.33
CA GLU A 78 -10.84 -3.95 5.16
C GLU A 78 -9.32 -3.78 5.02
N HIS A 79 -8.84 -2.81 4.23
CA HIS A 79 -7.42 -2.51 4.08
C HIS A 79 -7.09 -1.01 4.12
N ASN A 80 -5.84 -0.70 4.47
CA ASN A 80 -5.33 0.66 4.63
C ASN A 80 -4.05 0.93 3.82
N LEU A 81 -3.96 0.36 2.61
CA LEU A 81 -2.81 0.52 1.70
C LEU A 81 -2.46 1.98 1.39
N TRP A 82 -3.45 2.88 1.44
CA TRP A 82 -3.32 4.32 1.26
C TRP A 82 -2.32 4.98 2.24
N VAL A 83 -2.05 4.31 3.38
CA VAL A 83 -1.06 4.74 4.37
C VAL A 83 0.36 4.68 3.80
N ILE A 84 0.64 3.73 2.91
CA ILE A 84 1.92 3.64 2.21
C ILE A 84 1.90 4.60 1.02
N ASP A 85 0.94 4.40 0.12
CA ASP A 85 0.76 5.20 -1.08
C ASP A 85 -0.72 5.09 -1.53
N GLU A 86 -1.36 6.22 -1.82
CA GLU A 86 -2.77 6.25 -2.28
C GLU A 86 -2.97 5.43 -3.56
N ARG A 87 -1.94 5.30 -4.40
CA ARG A 87 -2.00 4.51 -5.65
C ARG A 87 -2.20 3.03 -5.38
N LEU A 88 -1.77 2.51 -4.22
CA LEU A 88 -1.92 1.09 -3.87
C LEU A 88 -3.37 0.71 -3.56
N ALA A 89 -4.24 1.69 -3.28
CA ALA A 89 -5.67 1.43 -3.15
C ALA A 89 -6.33 0.97 -4.47
N PHE A 90 -5.65 1.17 -5.61
CA PHE A 90 -6.12 0.76 -6.93
C PHE A 90 -5.17 -0.31 -7.49
N HIS A 91 -5.63 -1.56 -7.53
CA HIS A 91 -4.87 -2.70 -8.03
C HIS A 91 -5.80 -3.74 -8.67
N ASP A 92 -5.25 -4.60 -9.55
CA ASP A 92 -6.00 -5.73 -10.13
C ASP A 92 -6.04 -6.91 -9.16
N TYR A 93 -4.92 -7.17 -8.47
CA TYR A 93 -4.79 -8.26 -7.52
C TYR A 93 -3.72 -7.96 -6.47
N LEU A 94 -3.96 -8.39 -5.23
CA LEU A 94 -2.99 -8.36 -4.14
C LEU A 94 -2.97 -9.70 -3.41
N ALA A 95 -1.79 -10.16 -3.02
CA ALA A 95 -1.59 -11.29 -2.11
C ALA A 95 -0.75 -10.87 -0.91
N SER A 96 -1.17 -11.24 0.31
CA SER A 96 -0.55 -10.82 1.56
C SER A 96 -0.08 -12.00 2.41
N ASP A 97 1.23 -12.13 2.69
CA ASP A 97 1.83 -13.28 3.41
C ASP A 97 1.40 -14.64 2.82
N ILE A 98 1.32 -14.71 1.49
CA ILE A 98 0.99 -15.92 0.75
C ILE A 98 2.26 -16.39 0.02
N PRO A 99 2.63 -17.68 0.12
CA PRO A 99 3.74 -18.23 -0.66
C PRO A 99 3.60 -17.90 -2.13
N LEU A 100 4.70 -17.57 -2.81
CA LEU A 100 4.68 -17.41 -4.26
C LEU A 100 4.12 -18.67 -4.94
N THR A 101 4.41 -19.87 -4.42
CA THR A 101 3.79 -21.14 -4.86
C THR A 101 2.27 -21.22 -4.81
N SER A 102 1.66 -20.50 -3.88
CA SER A 102 0.22 -20.53 -3.64
C SER A 102 -0.47 -19.31 -4.22
N ASN A 103 0.29 -18.38 -4.79
CA ASN A 103 -0.23 -17.19 -5.42
C ASN A 103 -0.66 -17.53 -6.84
N LYS A 104 -1.97 -17.44 -7.09
CA LYS A 104 -2.58 -17.77 -8.39
C LYS A 104 -2.06 -16.92 -9.55
N ARG A 105 -1.30 -15.85 -9.28
CA ARG A 105 -0.74 -14.95 -10.28
C ARG A 105 0.74 -15.17 -10.56
N THR A 106 1.35 -16.26 -10.08
CA THR A 106 2.73 -16.65 -10.42
C THR A 106 2.87 -18.18 -10.51
N GLU A 107 3.74 -18.65 -11.41
CA GLU A 107 4.11 -20.06 -11.54
C GLU A 107 5.28 -20.47 -10.61
N SER A 108 5.72 -19.56 -9.72
CA SER A 108 6.87 -19.81 -8.86
C SER A 108 6.68 -21.05 -7.99
N THR A 109 7.73 -21.86 -7.85
CA THR A 109 7.76 -22.97 -6.89
C THR A 109 8.39 -22.57 -5.54
N SER A 110 8.61 -21.27 -5.34
CA SER A 110 9.18 -20.70 -4.13
C SER A 110 8.17 -20.64 -2.96
N LEU A 111 8.57 -21.17 -1.81
CA LEU A 111 7.82 -21.06 -0.54
C LEU A 111 7.98 -19.68 0.13
N LYS A 112 8.75 -18.78 -0.48
CA LYS A 112 8.94 -17.39 -0.07
C LYS A 112 7.59 -16.66 0.02
N ARG A 113 7.41 -15.89 1.09
CA ARG A 113 6.18 -15.13 1.36
C ARG A 113 6.51 -13.64 1.45
N PRO A 114 6.31 -12.86 0.38
CA PRO A 114 6.36 -11.41 0.51
C PRO A 114 5.21 -10.93 1.39
N ASP A 115 5.43 -9.86 2.16
CA ASP A 115 4.36 -9.33 3.01
C ASP A 115 3.19 -8.86 2.17
N LEU A 116 3.45 -8.13 1.09
CA LEU A 116 2.46 -7.84 0.04
C LEU A 116 3.10 -7.97 -1.34
N VAL A 117 2.38 -8.58 -2.28
CA VAL A 117 2.63 -8.46 -3.72
C VAL A 117 1.37 -7.95 -4.39
N VAL A 118 1.50 -6.84 -5.11
CA VAL A 118 0.42 -6.16 -5.82
C VAL A 118 0.68 -6.23 -7.31
N PHE A 119 -0.32 -6.63 -8.08
CA PHE A 119 -0.28 -6.68 -9.53
C PHE A 119 -1.26 -5.66 -10.10
N ASN A 120 -0.77 -4.78 -10.98
CA ASN A 120 -1.57 -3.71 -11.57
C ASN A 120 -1.79 -3.97 -13.06
N LYS A 121 -3.02 -3.87 -13.56
CA LYS A 121 -3.32 -3.87 -15.00
C LYS A 121 -3.53 -2.46 -15.53
N ALA A 122 -3.07 -2.20 -16.76
CA ALA A 122 -3.35 -0.93 -17.43
C ALA A 122 -4.78 -0.95 -17.99
N HIS A 123 -5.74 -0.38 -17.27
CA HIS A 123 -7.14 -0.38 -17.71
C HIS A 123 -7.42 0.53 -18.92
N LEU A 124 -6.47 1.40 -19.32
CA LEU A 124 -6.77 2.55 -20.18
C LEU A 124 -6.36 2.41 -21.65
N LEU A 125 -5.55 1.42 -22.05
CA LEU A 125 -4.96 1.47 -23.40
C LEU A 125 -4.84 0.19 -24.21
N ASN A 126 -5.15 -1.02 -23.73
CA ASN A 126 -5.26 -2.22 -24.59
C ASN A 126 -5.98 -3.35 -23.86
N GLU A 127 -6.71 -4.20 -24.59
CA GLU A 127 -7.16 -5.54 -24.18
C GLU A 127 -5.99 -6.53 -24.01
N SER A 128 -4.85 -6.08 -23.47
CA SER A 128 -3.74 -6.98 -23.18
C SER A 128 -3.90 -7.49 -21.76
N ASP A 129 -3.87 -8.80 -21.57
CA ASP A 129 -3.92 -9.45 -20.25
C ASP A 129 -2.71 -9.13 -19.35
N ASN A 130 -1.75 -8.34 -19.83
CA ASN A 130 -0.47 -8.09 -19.18
C ASN A 130 -0.53 -7.11 -18.01
N TYR A 131 0.30 -7.38 -17.00
CA TYR A 131 0.52 -6.47 -15.90
C TYR A 131 1.37 -5.26 -16.31
N SER A 132 0.89 -4.08 -15.94
CA SER A 132 1.52 -2.79 -16.14
C SER A 132 2.63 -2.49 -15.13
N SER A 133 2.54 -3.08 -13.94
CA SER A 133 3.58 -3.02 -12.90
C SER A 133 3.30 -4.07 -11.82
N ILE A 134 4.35 -4.42 -11.08
CA ILE A 134 4.26 -5.25 -9.89
C ILE A 134 4.86 -4.46 -8.72
N VAL A 135 4.16 -4.42 -7.59
CA VAL A 135 4.63 -3.77 -6.36
C VAL A 135 4.86 -4.80 -5.28
N ILE A 136 6.00 -4.73 -4.60
CA ILE A 136 6.30 -5.51 -3.41
C ILE A 136 6.34 -4.58 -2.20
N VAL A 137 5.67 -4.95 -1.11
CA VAL A 137 5.83 -4.26 0.17
C VAL A 137 6.45 -5.23 1.16
N GLU A 138 7.43 -4.74 1.90
CA GLU A 138 8.11 -5.46 2.97
C GLU A 138 8.10 -4.59 4.23
N PHE A 139 7.46 -5.06 5.29
CA PHE A 139 7.49 -4.42 6.59
C PHE A 139 8.68 -4.95 7.38
N LYS A 140 9.18 -4.15 8.32
CA LYS A 140 10.09 -4.65 9.36
C LYS A 140 9.60 -4.26 10.73
N LYS A 141 9.90 -5.08 11.74
CA LYS A 141 9.67 -4.72 13.13
C LYS A 141 10.22 -3.31 13.46
N PRO A 142 9.47 -2.45 14.20
CA PRO A 142 9.96 -1.16 14.65
C PRO A 142 11.28 -1.27 15.42
N MET A 143 12.17 -0.32 15.16
CA MET A 143 13.50 -0.23 15.74
C MET A 143 14.37 -1.48 15.61
N ARG A 144 14.13 -2.31 14.58
CA ARG A 144 15.01 -3.44 14.25
C ARG A 144 16.37 -2.92 13.78
N ASP A 145 17.46 -3.42 14.37
CA ASP A 145 18.84 -3.00 14.06
C ASP A 145 19.81 -4.21 13.95
N ASP A 146 19.29 -5.43 14.10
CA ASP A 146 20.03 -6.69 14.16
C ASP A 146 20.08 -7.43 12.81
N TYR A 147 19.94 -6.71 11.70
CA TYR A 147 19.93 -7.28 10.36
C TYR A 147 21.20 -8.07 10.04
N ASN A 148 21.02 -9.28 9.51
CA ASN A 148 22.05 -10.07 8.84
C ASN A 148 21.72 -10.17 7.33
N GLU A 149 22.53 -10.86 6.54
CA GLU A 149 22.30 -10.99 5.09
C GLU A 149 20.99 -11.72 4.75
N ALA A 150 20.58 -12.71 5.54
CA ALA A 150 19.34 -13.45 5.33
C ALA A 150 18.09 -12.60 5.64
N ASP A 151 18.21 -11.66 6.57
CA ASP A 151 17.12 -10.79 7.02
C ASP A 151 17.19 -9.36 6.45
N ASN A 152 18.12 -9.10 5.53
CA ASN A 152 18.29 -7.78 4.92
C ASN A 152 17.07 -7.47 4.02
N PRO A 153 16.26 -6.44 4.35
CA PRO A 153 15.05 -6.14 3.58
C PRO A 153 15.33 -5.80 2.12
N ILE A 154 16.49 -5.20 1.82
CA ILE A 154 16.88 -4.83 0.45
C ILE A 154 17.11 -6.10 -0.38
N THR A 155 17.88 -7.05 0.16
CA THR A 155 18.14 -8.33 -0.49
C THR A 155 16.86 -9.17 -0.60
N GLN A 156 16.02 -9.16 0.43
CA GLN A 156 14.76 -9.90 0.45
C GLN A 156 13.80 -9.45 -0.66
N VAL A 157 13.58 -8.15 -0.81
CA VAL A 157 12.76 -7.59 -1.90
C VAL A 157 13.35 -7.93 -3.27
N LEU A 158 14.67 -7.76 -3.45
CA LEU A 158 15.32 -8.09 -4.72
C LEU A 158 15.13 -9.57 -5.08
N ASN A 159 15.26 -10.46 -4.10
CA ASN A 159 15.04 -11.89 -4.29
C ASN A 159 13.59 -12.18 -4.71
N TYR A 160 12.58 -11.50 -4.14
CA TYR A 160 11.20 -11.67 -4.60
C TYR A 160 11.01 -11.23 -6.05
N VAL A 161 11.63 -10.12 -6.46
CA VAL A 161 11.59 -9.66 -7.86
C VAL A 161 12.20 -10.69 -8.79
N ILE A 162 13.40 -11.20 -8.47
CA ILE A 162 14.08 -12.23 -9.26
C ILE A 162 13.19 -13.47 -9.42
N GLU A 163 12.62 -13.95 -8.32
CA GLU A 163 11.75 -15.13 -8.34
C GLU A 163 10.50 -14.90 -9.20
N ILE A 164 9.90 -13.70 -9.16
CA ILE A 164 8.74 -13.39 -10.00
C ILE A 164 9.14 -13.20 -11.49
N GLN A 165 10.34 -12.68 -11.77
CA GLN A 165 10.82 -12.51 -13.14
C GLN A 165 11.18 -13.84 -13.80
N GLU A 166 11.74 -14.78 -13.02
CA GLU A 166 12.12 -16.11 -13.51
C GLU A 166 10.91 -17.05 -13.68
N ASN A 167 9.79 -16.75 -13.02
CA ASN A 167 8.58 -17.60 -13.03
C ASN A 167 7.37 -16.80 -13.54
N ASN A 168 6.85 -17.12 -14.73
CA ASN A 168 5.80 -16.35 -15.40
C ASN A 168 4.60 -16.04 -14.49
N ALA A 169 3.97 -14.88 -14.70
CA ALA A 169 2.74 -14.54 -14.00
C ALA A 169 1.53 -15.24 -14.64
N LEU A 170 0.42 -15.34 -13.90
CA LEU A 170 -0.86 -15.85 -14.41
C LEU A 170 -1.96 -14.80 -14.18
N ASP A 171 -3.04 -14.84 -14.96
CA ASP A 171 -4.24 -14.01 -14.75
C ASP A 171 -5.22 -14.62 -13.73
N ALA A 172 -6.37 -13.97 -13.53
CA ALA A 172 -7.42 -14.42 -12.62
C ALA A 172 -7.99 -15.79 -13.01
N ASN A 173 -7.88 -16.13 -14.29
CA ASN A 173 -8.40 -17.33 -14.92
C ASN A 173 -7.31 -18.42 -15.08
N GLY A 174 -6.11 -18.22 -14.53
CA GLY A 174 -4.99 -19.15 -14.62
C GLY A 174 -4.33 -19.20 -16.00
N ARG A 175 -4.53 -18.19 -16.85
CA ARG A 175 -3.81 -18.07 -18.13
C ARG A 175 -2.46 -17.40 -17.92
N PRO A 176 -1.39 -17.85 -18.60
CA PRO A 176 -0.10 -17.17 -18.56
C PRO A 176 -0.22 -15.70 -18.93
N ILE A 177 0.05 -14.85 -17.95
CA ILE A 177 0.41 -13.46 -18.19
C ILE A 177 1.92 -13.45 -18.35
N SER A 178 2.38 -13.24 -19.57
CA SER A 178 3.79 -12.87 -19.74
C SER A 178 4.01 -11.57 -18.97
N VAL A 179 4.77 -11.62 -17.87
CA VAL A 179 5.42 -10.41 -17.36
C VAL A 179 6.32 -9.97 -18.50
N ARG A 180 5.87 -8.96 -19.24
CA ARG A 180 6.58 -8.53 -20.43
C ARG A 180 7.98 -8.12 -19.98
N LYS A 181 9.00 -8.48 -20.77
CA LYS A 181 10.31 -7.85 -20.64
C LYS A 181 10.12 -6.32 -20.69
N GLY A 182 10.44 -5.61 -19.62
CA GLY A 182 10.11 -4.19 -19.46
C GLY A 182 8.98 -3.87 -18.47
N THR A 183 8.35 -4.85 -17.81
CA THR A 183 7.36 -4.59 -16.75
C THR A 183 8.09 -4.01 -15.52
N PRO A 184 7.81 -2.75 -15.13
CA PRO A 184 8.49 -2.14 -14.00
C PRO A 184 8.07 -2.77 -12.68
N TYR A 185 9.04 -2.96 -11.80
CA TYR A 185 8.84 -3.37 -10.42
C TYR A 185 9.03 -2.17 -9.49
N TYR A 186 8.15 -2.06 -8.51
CA TYR A 186 8.26 -1.10 -7.42
C TYR A 186 8.36 -1.85 -6.11
N ALA A 187 9.13 -1.33 -5.17
CA ALA A 187 9.16 -1.89 -3.84
C ALA A 187 9.18 -0.85 -2.74
N TYR A 188 8.43 -1.11 -1.69
CA TYR A 188 8.39 -0.32 -0.47
C TYR A 188 8.91 -1.14 0.70
N ILE A 189 10.03 -0.71 1.28
CA ILE A 189 10.53 -1.24 2.55
C ILE A 189 10.11 -0.28 3.65
N ILE A 190 9.21 -0.72 4.53
CA ILE A 190 8.67 0.11 5.61
C ILE A 190 9.35 -0.26 6.93
N SER A 191 10.24 0.61 7.42
CA SER A 191 11.06 0.32 8.60
C SER A 191 11.68 1.56 9.22
N ASP A 192 11.92 1.56 10.53
CA ASP A 192 12.75 2.60 11.16
C ASP A 192 14.18 2.59 10.61
N LEU A 193 14.73 3.77 10.36
CA LEU A 193 16.05 3.94 9.76
C LEU A 193 17.16 3.88 10.81
N THR A 194 17.31 2.69 11.39
CA THR A 194 18.35 2.37 12.37
C THR A 194 19.76 2.44 11.76
N PRO A 195 20.82 2.61 12.56
CA PRO A 195 22.20 2.72 12.05
C PRO A 195 22.59 1.58 11.10
N LYS A 196 22.15 0.34 11.40
CA LYS A 196 22.39 -0.81 10.54
C LYS A 196 21.68 -0.68 9.20
N LEU A 197 20.38 -0.36 9.18
CA LEU A 197 19.63 -0.22 7.93
C LEU A 197 20.17 0.93 7.06
N ARG A 198 20.54 2.06 7.66
CA ARG A 198 21.19 3.17 6.95
C ARG A 198 22.51 2.74 6.32
N THR A 199 23.28 1.91 7.02
CA THR A 199 24.55 1.37 6.50
C THR A 199 24.30 0.41 5.33
N LEU A 200 23.30 -0.47 5.44
CA LEU A 200 22.92 -1.39 4.36
C LEU A 200 22.44 -0.63 3.11
N ALA A 201 21.57 0.37 3.28
CA ALA A 201 21.10 1.22 2.20
C ALA A 201 22.26 1.93 1.48
N LYS A 202 23.19 2.54 2.23
CA LYS A 202 24.38 3.19 1.66
C LYS A 202 25.28 2.20 0.90
N LYS A 203 25.53 1.01 1.47
CA LYS A 203 26.31 -0.05 0.80
C LYS A 203 25.66 -0.53 -0.50
N ALA A 204 24.34 -0.56 -0.53
CA ALA A 204 23.55 -0.91 -1.71
C ALA A 204 23.38 0.24 -2.72
N GLY A 205 24.02 1.40 -2.50
CA GLY A 205 23.96 2.54 -3.42
C GLY A 205 22.66 3.36 -3.37
N PHE A 206 21.88 3.25 -2.29
CA PHE A 206 20.66 4.03 -2.14
C PHE A 206 20.96 5.51 -1.85
N THR A 207 20.14 6.39 -2.42
CA THR A 207 20.16 7.83 -2.19
C THR A 207 19.19 8.20 -1.08
N ALA A 208 19.62 9.00 -0.10
CA ALA A 208 18.74 9.45 0.98
C ALA A 208 17.70 10.45 0.47
N HIS A 209 16.50 10.41 1.07
CA HIS A 209 15.50 11.45 0.85
C HIS A 209 15.99 12.80 1.40
N PRO A 210 15.53 13.94 0.85
CA PRO A 210 15.90 15.26 1.36
C PRO A 210 15.57 15.47 2.85
N ASP A 211 14.50 14.85 3.34
CA ASP A 211 14.09 14.90 4.76
C ASP A 211 14.85 13.90 5.65
N ASN A 212 15.77 13.10 5.09
CA ASN A 212 16.50 12.01 5.75
C ASN A 212 15.63 10.94 6.41
N GLN A 213 14.34 10.89 6.06
CA GLN A 213 13.36 9.94 6.60
C GLN A 213 13.02 8.80 5.62
N GLY A 214 13.85 8.63 4.59
CA GLY A 214 13.81 7.48 3.70
C GLY A 214 15.02 7.43 2.76
N PHE A 215 15.01 6.45 1.87
CA PHE A 215 15.99 6.27 0.81
C PHE A 215 15.31 5.76 -0.46
N PHE A 216 15.87 6.03 -1.64
CA PHE A 216 15.45 5.40 -2.88
C PHE A 216 16.63 4.92 -3.71
N ALA A 217 16.38 3.92 -4.57
CA ALA A 217 17.30 3.47 -5.60
C ALA A 217 16.52 2.92 -6.80
N TYR A 218 17.14 2.99 -7.98
CA TYR A 218 16.68 2.27 -9.16
C TYR A 218 17.76 1.27 -9.58
N ASN A 219 17.38 0.00 -9.67
CA ASN A 219 18.22 -1.08 -10.16
C ASN A 219 17.77 -1.46 -11.58
N SER A 220 18.51 -0.97 -12.58
CA SER A 220 18.19 -1.18 -14.00
C SER A 220 18.30 -2.64 -14.44
N ASN A 221 19.08 -3.48 -13.75
CA ASN A 221 19.23 -4.89 -14.14
C ASN A 221 17.95 -5.69 -13.90
N PHE A 222 17.10 -5.23 -12.98
CA PHE A 222 15.85 -5.89 -12.59
C PHE A 222 14.63 -4.98 -12.76
N GLU A 223 14.78 -3.82 -13.42
CA GLU A 223 13.72 -2.83 -13.64
C GLU A 223 13.00 -2.44 -12.32
N LEU A 224 13.76 -2.41 -11.22
CA LEU A 224 13.25 -2.27 -9.87
C LEU A 224 13.54 -0.89 -9.30
N TYR A 225 12.49 -0.11 -9.03
CA TYR A 225 12.56 1.05 -8.15
C TYR A 225 12.25 0.63 -6.71
N THR A 226 13.12 0.93 -5.76
CA THR A 226 12.90 0.63 -4.33
C THR A 226 12.94 1.90 -3.51
N GLU A 227 11.97 2.06 -2.62
CA GLU A 227 11.92 3.12 -1.63
C GLU A 227 11.88 2.53 -0.21
N ILE A 228 12.81 2.97 0.64
CA ILE A 228 12.81 2.68 2.07
C ILE A 228 12.14 3.87 2.75
N ILE A 229 11.03 3.64 3.44
CA ILE A 229 10.24 4.69 4.09
C ILE A 229 10.23 4.43 5.60
N SER A 230 10.65 5.42 6.38
CA SER A 230 10.51 5.32 7.84
C SER A 230 9.06 5.26 8.27
N PHE A 231 8.77 4.51 9.34
CA PHE A 231 7.43 4.48 9.91
C PHE A 231 6.90 5.87 10.26
N ASP A 232 7.77 6.72 10.82
CA ASP A 232 7.44 8.11 11.12
C ASP A 232 7.06 8.91 9.87
N LYS A 233 7.81 8.76 8.77
CA LYS A 233 7.48 9.41 7.49
C LYS A 233 6.15 8.90 6.94
N MET A 234 5.95 7.59 6.91
CA MET A 234 4.72 6.97 6.41
C MET A 234 3.48 7.53 7.13
N VAL A 235 3.52 7.56 8.48
CA VAL A 235 2.42 8.08 9.29
C VAL A 235 2.26 9.59 9.12
N LYS A 236 3.37 10.36 9.15
CA LYS A 236 3.36 11.83 9.03
C LYS A 236 2.78 12.27 7.69
N ASP A 237 3.24 11.68 6.61
CA ASP A 237 2.83 12.08 5.26
C ASP A 237 1.37 11.67 5.00
N SER A 238 0.95 10.50 5.50
CA SER A 238 -0.45 10.07 5.49
C SER A 238 -1.37 10.97 6.29
N ARG A 239 -0.94 11.43 7.48
CA ARG A 239 -1.69 12.38 8.29
C ARG A 239 -1.88 13.71 7.56
N LYS A 240 -0.83 14.21 6.90
CA LYS A 240 -0.92 15.44 6.08
C LYS A 240 -1.92 15.29 4.93
N ARG A 241 -1.90 14.15 4.22
CA ARG A 241 -2.90 13.87 3.17
C ARG A 241 -4.32 13.82 3.73
N ASN A 242 -4.51 13.17 4.89
CA ASN A 242 -5.83 13.08 5.53
C ASN A 242 -6.34 14.44 6.04
N GLN A 243 -5.43 15.31 6.51
CA GLN A 243 -5.80 16.63 7.03
C GLN A 243 -6.49 17.51 5.98
N ILE A 244 -6.05 17.44 4.72
CA ILE A 244 -6.69 18.16 3.60
C ILE A 244 -8.17 17.78 3.47
N LEU A 245 -8.53 16.53 3.79
CA LEU A 245 -9.92 16.06 3.74
C LEU A 245 -10.75 16.56 4.93
N PHE A 246 -10.15 16.66 6.13
CA PHE A 246 -10.77 17.31 7.28
C PHE A 246 -11.11 18.76 6.98
N ASP A 247 -10.16 19.51 6.42
CA ASP A 247 -10.32 20.91 6.09
C ASP A 247 -11.46 21.10 5.07
N LYS A 248 -11.52 20.24 4.05
CA LYS A 248 -12.61 20.24 3.05
C LYS A 248 -13.99 19.96 3.63
N LEU A 249 -14.06 19.15 4.69
CA LEU A 249 -15.30 18.78 5.35
C LEU A 249 -15.66 19.71 6.52
N ASN A 250 -14.85 20.72 6.81
CA ASN A 250 -14.96 21.58 8.00
C ASN A 250 -15.03 20.79 9.31
N LEU A 251 -14.30 19.67 9.38
CA LEU A 251 -14.18 18.86 10.59
C LEU A 251 -13.08 19.46 11.50
N PRO A 252 -13.20 19.33 12.83
CA PRO A 252 -12.15 19.78 13.74
C PRO A 252 -10.84 19.02 13.46
N THR A 253 -9.72 19.77 13.40
CA THR A 253 -8.36 19.24 13.19
C THR A 253 -7.99 18.19 14.24
N GLN A 254 -7.28 17.14 13.79
CA GLN A 254 -6.82 15.99 14.60
C GLN A 254 -5.71 16.33 15.59
#